data_AF-A0A963JLL5-F1
#
_entry.id   AF-A0A963JLL5-F1
#
_cell.length_a   1.000
_cell.length_b   1.000
_cell.length_c   1.000
_cell.angle_alpha   90.00
_cell.angle_beta   90.00
_cell.angle_gamma   90.00
#
_symmetry.space_group_name_H-M   'P 1'
#
loop_
_entity.id
_entity.type
_entity.pdbx_description
1 polymer ?
#
loop_
_entity_poly.entity_id
_entity_poly.type
_entity_poly.pdbx_seq_one_letter_code
_entity_poly.pdbx_strand_id
1 'polypeptide(L)'
;PGRRVWVEPLWWPELHARTRYEREVALLLRDAESGKPLYEARASNEGANAGGSALQQALFRAALADFPRTGPNPRQVTVTLP
;
A
#
# COMPACT_ATOMS: atom_id res chain seq x y z
N PRO A 1 26.71 -4.61 -51.31
CA PRO A 1 25.48 -3.92 -50.85
C PRO A 1 25.18 -4.26 -49.38
N GLY A 2 25.60 -3.40 -48.44
CA GLY A 2 25.46 -3.61 -46.99
C GLY A 2 24.12 -3.08 -46.48
N ARG A 3 23.33 -3.93 -45.82
CA ARG A 3 22.07 -3.57 -45.19
C ARG A 3 22.36 -2.79 -43.91
N ARG A 4 22.19 -1.47 -43.94
CA ARG A 4 22.30 -0.62 -42.75
C ARG A 4 21.07 -0.90 -41.87
N VAL A 5 21.29 -1.58 -40.75
CA VAL A 5 20.30 -1.63 -39.67
C VAL A 5 20.29 -0.25 -39.05
N TRP A 6 19.21 0.49 -39.26
CA TRP A 6 18.97 1.72 -38.51
C TRP A 6 18.72 1.31 -37.06
N VAL A 7 19.73 1.48 -36.21
CA VAL A 7 19.58 1.35 -34.77
C VAL A 7 18.86 2.61 -34.33
N GLU A 8 17.67 2.42 -33.83
CA GLU A 8 16.82 3.53 -33.49
C GLU A 8 17.35 4.31 -32.28
N PRO A 9 17.18 5.65 -32.22
CA PRO A 9 17.76 6.45 -31.15
C PRO A 9 17.13 6.19 -29.76
N LEU A 10 17.97 6.05 -28.74
CA LEU A 10 17.62 5.75 -27.33
C LEU A 10 16.85 6.85 -26.58
N TRP A 11 16.26 7.83 -27.27
CA TRP A 11 15.53 8.96 -26.67
C TRP A 11 14.01 8.89 -26.91
N TRP A 12 13.45 7.73 -27.25
CA TRP A 12 12.00 7.59 -27.34
C TRP A 12 11.30 7.56 -25.97
N PRO A 13 10.13 8.22 -25.84
CA PRO A 13 9.42 8.37 -24.56
C PRO A 13 9.06 7.05 -23.85
N GLU A 14 8.87 5.97 -24.60
CA GLU A 14 8.45 4.66 -24.06
C GLU A 14 9.49 4.04 -23.12
N LEU A 15 10.77 4.44 -23.21
CA LEU A 15 11.84 3.91 -22.35
C LEU A 15 11.85 4.51 -20.93
N HIS A 16 11.00 5.51 -20.65
CA HIS A 16 11.00 6.24 -19.38
C HIS A 16 9.81 5.94 -18.46
N ALA A 17 8.90 5.05 -18.85
CA ALA A 17 7.83 4.58 -17.98
C ALA A 17 8.39 3.68 -16.87
N ARG A 18 8.90 4.29 -15.79
CA ARG A 18 9.28 3.54 -14.59
C ARG A 18 8.01 3.05 -13.91
N THR A 19 7.85 1.73 -13.81
CA THR A 19 6.76 1.13 -13.04
C THR A 19 6.80 1.66 -11.61
N ARG A 20 5.70 2.29 -11.19
CA ARG A 20 5.50 2.76 -9.83
C ARG A 20 4.55 1.79 -9.16
N TYR A 21 4.96 1.31 -7.98
CA TYR A 21 4.15 0.40 -7.21
C TYR A 21 3.70 1.06 -5.92
N GLU A 22 2.41 0.95 -5.65
CA GLU A 22 1.79 1.32 -4.39
C GLU A 22 1.46 0.05 -3.61
N ARG A 23 1.70 0.09 -2.29
CA ARG A 23 1.48 -1.02 -1.38
C ARG A 23 0.80 -0.52 -0.14
N GLU A 24 -0.12 -1.31 0.36
CA GLU A 24 -0.88 -0.95 1.54
C GLU A 24 -1.16 -2.19 2.40
N VAL A 25 -1.12 -1.99 3.72
CA VAL A 25 -1.69 -2.90 4.70
C VAL A 25 -2.71 -2.12 5.52
N ALA A 26 -3.95 -2.60 5.52
CA ALA A 26 -5.03 -2.10 6.36
C ALA A 26 -5.39 -3.17 7.40
N LEU A 27 -5.48 -2.77 8.67
CA LEU A 27 -5.77 -3.65 9.80
C LEU A 27 -7.03 -3.21 10.51
N LEU A 28 -7.85 -4.19 10.88
CA LEU A 28 -9.00 -4.03 11.76
C LEU A 28 -8.95 -5.11 12.83
N LEU A 29 -8.65 -4.71 14.06
CA LEU A 29 -8.66 -5.61 15.22
C LEU A 29 -9.98 -5.43 15.95
N ARG A 30 -10.61 -6.55 16.28
CA ARG A 30 -11.92 -6.61 16.92
C ARG A 30 -11.84 -7.43 18.20
N ASP A 31 -12.66 -7.06 19.16
CA ASP A 31 -12.95 -7.89 20.32
C ASP A 31 -13.55 -9.23 19.85
N ALA A 32 -13.03 -10.35 20.36
CA ALA A 32 -13.39 -11.67 19.86
C ALA A 32 -14.80 -12.11 20.28
N GLU A 33 -15.28 -11.64 21.43
CA GLU A 33 -16.60 -12.00 21.96
C GLU A 33 -17.70 -11.12 21.35
N SER A 34 -17.51 -9.80 21.36
CA SER A 34 -18.53 -8.83 20.94
C SER A 34 -18.41 -8.38 19.48
N GLY A 35 -17.29 -8.68 18.81
CA GLY A 35 -17.01 -8.21 17.45
C GLY A 35 -16.76 -6.71 17.33
N LYS A 36 -16.72 -5.97 18.46
CA LYS A 36 -16.53 -4.52 18.49
C LYS A 36 -15.13 -4.15 17.97
N PRO A 37 -14.99 -3.14 17.09
CA PRO A 37 -13.69 -2.69 16.62
C PRO A 37 -12.90 -2.04 17.77
N LEU A 38 -11.69 -2.54 18.00
CA LEU A 38 -10.78 -2.03 19.03
C LEU A 38 -9.68 -1.16 18.43
N TYR A 39 -9.25 -1.44 17.21
CA TYR A 39 -8.17 -0.72 16.54
C TYR A 39 -8.32 -0.81 15.03
N GLU A 40 -8.12 0.32 14.36
CA GLU A 40 -8.10 0.42 12.91
C GLU A 40 -6.90 1.29 12.49
N ALA A 41 -6.12 0.78 11.55
CA ALA A 41 -4.96 1.51 11.05
C ALA A 41 -4.60 1.07 9.62
N ARG A 42 -3.89 1.95 8.93
CA ARG A 42 -3.40 1.74 7.58
C ARG A 42 -1.96 2.23 7.48
N ALA A 43 -1.12 1.43 6.83
CA ALA A 43 0.22 1.84 6.42
C ALA A 43 0.35 1.67 4.91
N SER A 44 0.87 2.70 4.24
CA SER A 44 1.13 2.67 2.81
C SER A 44 2.62 2.91 2.52
N ASN A 45 3.09 2.34 1.41
CA ASN A 45 4.42 2.56 0.89
C ASN A 45 4.37 2.63 -0.64
N GLU A 46 5.20 3.50 -1.19
CA GLU A 46 5.31 3.69 -2.62
C GLU A 46 6.77 3.63 -3.08
N GLY A 47 7.02 2.98 -4.21
CA GLY A 47 8.38 2.84 -4.73
C GLY A 47 8.51 2.16 -6.09
N ALA A 48 9.76 2.07 -6.55
CA ALA A 48 10.11 1.54 -7.87
C ALA A 48 10.29 0.01 -7.91
N ASN A 49 10.43 -0.65 -6.75
CA ASN A 49 10.48 -2.11 -6.68
C ASN A 49 9.10 -2.67 -6.40
N ALA A 50 8.86 -3.96 -6.69
CA ALA A 50 7.63 -4.70 -6.39
C ALA A 50 7.47 -5.06 -4.89
N GLY A 51 8.55 -4.97 -4.11
CA GLY A 51 8.57 -5.31 -2.69
C GLY A 51 8.85 -6.80 -2.45
N GLY A 52 8.41 -7.29 -1.29
CA GLY A 52 8.59 -8.67 -0.84
C GLY A 52 8.18 -8.84 0.62
N SER A 53 8.41 -10.01 1.20
CA SER A 53 7.99 -10.34 2.58
C SER A 53 8.54 -9.37 3.63
N ALA A 54 9.79 -8.91 3.49
CA ALA A 54 10.39 -7.93 4.40
C ALA A 54 9.63 -6.58 4.39
N LEU A 55 9.20 -6.12 3.22
CA LEU A 55 8.42 -4.89 3.09
C LEU A 55 7.01 -5.06 3.66
N GLN A 56 6.38 -6.22 3.42
CA GLN A 56 5.09 -6.56 4.04
C GLN A 56 5.21 -6.56 5.57
N GLN A 57 6.23 -7.20 6.15
CA GLN A 57 6.48 -7.18 7.59
C GLN A 57 6.69 -5.76 8.13
N ALA A 58 7.40 -4.90 7.40
CA ALA A 58 7.57 -3.50 7.78
C ALA A 58 6.24 -2.73 7.77
N LEU A 59 5.39 -2.96 6.77
CA LEU A 59 4.05 -2.35 6.70
C LEU A 59 3.15 -2.82 7.85
N PHE A 60 3.18 -4.11 8.20
CA PHE A 60 2.47 -4.62 9.38
C PHE A 60 2.96 -3.99 10.67
N ARG A 61 4.29 -3.89 10.86
CA ARG A 61 4.89 -3.22 12.04
C ARG A 61 4.48 -1.75 12.10
N ALA A 62 4.49 -1.05 10.97
CA ALA A 62 4.07 0.35 10.90
C ALA A 62 2.58 0.52 11.22
N ALA A 63 1.71 -0.34 10.66
CA ALA A 63 0.28 -0.33 10.93
C ALA A 63 -0.07 -0.72 12.37
N LEU A 64 0.83 -1.36 13.11
CA LEU A 64 0.65 -1.73 14.52
C LEU A 64 1.44 -0.83 15.48
N ALA A 65 2.12 0.21 14.99
CA ALA A 65 3.06 1.01 15.80
C ALA A 65 2.39 1.66 17.03
N ASP A 66 1.13 2.06 16.89
CA ASP A 66 0.36 2.67 17.97
C ASP A 66 -0.51 1.67 18.75
N PHE A 67 -0.61 0.41 18.32
CA PHE A 67 -1.34 -0.61 19.06
C PHE A 67 -0.63 -0.93 20.40
N PRO A 68 -1.34 -1.14 21.53
CA PRO A 68 -2.80 -1.07 21.71
C PRO A 68 -3.31 0.31 22.13
N ARG A 69 -2.49 1.36 22.02
CA ARG A 69 -2.89 2.73 22.37
C ARG A 69 -3.95 3.19 21.37
N THR A 70 -5.21 3.04 21.76
CA THR A 70 -6.33 3.59 21.01
C THR A 70 -6.30 5.12 21.17
N GLY A 71 -5.82 5.83 20.14
CA GLY A 71 -6.21 7.22 19.96
C GLY A 71 -7.75 7.30 19.94
N PRO A 72 -8.37 8.45 20.26
CA PRO A 72 -9.81 8.56 20.49
C PRO A 72 -10.65 7.89 19.39
N ASN A 73 -11.15 6.71 19.77
CA ASN A 73 -12.22 5.84 19.32
C ASN A 73 -12.81 6.03 17.89
N PRO A 74 -12.93 4.95 17.08
CA PRO A 74 -13.68 4.96 15.82
C PRO A 74 -15.11 5.51 15.96
N ARG A 75 -15.51 6.32 14.98
CA ARG A 75 -16.87 6.86 14.84
C ARG A 75 -17.71 5.79 14.15
N GLN A 76 -18.75 5.28 14.81
CA GLN A 76 -19.78 4.54 14.08
C GLN A 76 -20.48 5.50 13.13
N VAL A 77 -20.29 5.31 11.83
CA VAL A 77 -21.06 6.02 10.79
C VAL A 77 -22.16 5.06 10.35
N THR A 78 -23.33 5.15 11.00
CA THR A 78 -24.54 4.51 10.50
C THR A 78 -25.08 5.38 9.37
N VAL A 79 -24.81 4.99 8.12
CA VAL A 79 -25.45 5.62 6.97
C VAL A 79 -26.84 5.02 6.81
N THR A 80 -27.88 5.77 7.18
CA THR A 80 -29.25 5.47 6.73
C THR A 80 -29.39 6.03 5.33
N LEU A 81 -29.43 5.16 4.32
CA LEU A 81 -29.72 5.54 2.93
C LEU A 81 -31.22 5.89 2.81
N PRO A 82 -31.58 6.97 2.08
CA PRO A 82 -32.98 7.34 1.82
C PRO A 82 -33.69 6.36 0.88
#